data_AF-A0A359LZ22-F1
#
_entry.id   AF-A0A359LZ22-F1
#
_cell.length_a   1.000
_cell.length_b   1.000
_cell.length_c   1.000
_cell.angle_alpha   90.00
_cell.angle_beta   90.00
_cell.angle_gamma   90.00
#
_symmetry.space_group_name_H-M   'P 1'
#
loop_
_entity.id
_entity.type
_entity.pdbx_description
1 polymer ?
#
loop_
_entity_poly.entity_id
_entity_poly.type
_entity_poly.pdbx_seq_one_letter_code
_entity_poly.pdbx_strand_id
1 'polypeptide(L)'
;MQDKKRILAVVEDLFFTVKISDAAKRTGLEVEFVKSEKDAIEKGKLKPLLIILDLNFAAAAPLKIIGKLKSSAETKGISLMGFVSHVQGDLKQQAHEAGCNMVMARSAFSQNLQQILKRHAGVL
;
A
#
# COMPACT_ATOMS: atom_id res chain seq x y z
N MET A 1 -4.89 11.45 21.31
CA MET A 1 -3.88 10.75 20.49
C MET A 1 -4.61 9.82 19.54
N GLN A 2 -5.07 10.31 18.40
CA GLN A 2 -5.89 9.54 17.46
C GLN A 2 -5.22 9.55 16.09
N ASP A 3 -3.93 9.19 16.06
CA ASP A 3 -3.07 9.46 14.90
C ASP A 3 -2.72 8.20 14.08
N LYS A 4 -3.45 7.10 14.28
CA LYS A 4 -3.15 5.80 13.65
C LYS A 4 -4.28 5.24 12.81
N LYS A 5 -5.08 6.06 12.10
CA LYS A 5 -6.18 5.57 11.25
C LYS A 5 -5.97 5.81 9.75
N ARG A 6 -4.76 6.18 9.34
CA ARG A 6 -4.46 6.54 7.95
C ARG A 6 -3.80 5.41 7.16
N ILE A 7 -4.23 5.26 5.92
CA ILE A 7 -3.62 4.43 4.88
C ILE A 7 -3.16 5.34 3.75
N LEU A 8 -2.02 5.00 3.13
CA LEU A 8 -1.63 5.58 1.85
C LEU A 8 -1.86 4.58 0.74
N ALA A 9 -2.35 5.04 -0.40
CA ALA A 9 -2.53 4.22 -1.59
C ALA A 9 -1.82 4.84 -2.80
N VAL A 10 -0.84 4.12 -3.33
CA VAL A 10 -0.12 4.45 -4.57
C VAL A 10 -0.69 3.58 -5.68
N VAL A 11 -1.81 4.01 -6.26
CA VAL A 11 -2.55 3.24 -7.27
C VAL A 11 -2.93 4.13 -8.44
N GLU A 12 -2.85 3.58 -9.66
CA GLU A 12 -3.24 4.26 -10.90
C GLU A 12 -4.72 4.00 -11.24
N ASP A 13 -5.16 2.76 -11.01
CA ASP A 13 -6.44 2.24 -11.44
C ASP A 13 -7.63 2.81 -10.62
N LEU A 14 -8.59 3.41 -11.32
CA LEU A 14 -9.77 4.04 -10.69
C LEU A 14 -10.66 3.01 -9.98
N PHE A 15 -10.78 1.80 -10.51
CA PHE A 15 -11.56 0.74 -9.88
C PHE A 15 -10.99 0.37 -8.51
N PHE A 16 -9.66 0.31 -8.38
CA PHE A 16 -9.02 0.13 -7.07
C PHE A 16 -9.13 1.33 -6.16
N THR A 17 -9.05 2.54 -6.72
CA THR A 17 -9.26 3.78 -5.95
C THR A 17 -10.62 3.75 -5.26
N VAL A 18 -11.69 3.41 -5.98
CA VAL A 18 -13.05 3.30 -5.42
C VAL A 18 -13.14 2.18 -4.40
N LYS A 19 -12.60 0.98 -4.69
CA LYS A 19 -12.65 -0.16 -3.77
C LYS A 19 -11.92 0.08 -2.45
N ILE A 20 -10.71 0.65 -2.51
CA ILE A 20 -9.92 0.99 -1.32
C ILE A 20 -10.65 2.05 -0.51
N SER A 21 -11.22 3.07 -1.17
CA SER A 21 -11.99 4.12 -0.48
C SER A 21 -13.21 3.56 0.26
N ASP A 22 -14.01 2.73 -0.40
CA ASP A 22 -15.20 2.13 0.21
C ASP A 22 -14.84 1.21 1.38
N ALA A 23 -13.81 0.37 1.21
CA ALA A 23 -13.33 -0.51 2.26
C ALA A 23 -12.79 0.28 3.46
N ALA A 24 -11.98 1.32 3.23
CA ALA A 24 -11.42 2.17 4.27
C ALA A 24 -12.54 2.86 5.07
N LYS A 25 -13.52 3.46 4.37
CA LYS A 25 -14.68 4.11 4.98
C LYS A 25 -15.47 3.17 5.91
N ARG A 26 -15.71 1.93 5.48
CA ARG A 26 -16.41 0.91 6.30
C ARG A 26 -15.64 0.51 7.56
N THR A 27 -14.31 0.67 7.55
CA THR A 27 -13.44 0.38 8.70
C THR A 27 -13.09 1.61 9.54
N GLY A 28 -13.62 2.79 9.18
CA GLY A 28 -13.30 4.05 9.85
C GLY A 28 -11.84 4.50 9.64
N LEU A 29 -11.20 4.04 8.57
CA LEU A 29 -9.85 4.44 8.17
C LEU A 29 -9.93 5.57 7.14
N GLU A 30 -8.99 6.50 7.23
CA GLU A 30 -8.76 7.53 6.22
C GLU A 30 -7.78 6.98 5.17
N VAL A 31 -8.07 7.20 3.89
CA VAL A 31 -7.14 6.88 2.81
C VAL A 31 -6.71 8.14 2.08
N GLU A 32 -5.41 8.27 1.85
CA GLU A 32 -4.83 9.31 1.01
C GLU A 32 -4.18 8.65 -0.23
N PHE A 33 -4.61 9.10 -1.40
CA PHE A 33 -4.10 8.61 -2.68
C PHE A 33 -2.94 9.49 -3.15
N VAL A 34 -1.80 8.87 -3.45
CA VAL A 34 -0.61 9.55 -3.94
C VAL A 34 -0.21 8.99 -5.30
N LYS A 35 0.31 9.85 -6.17
CA LYS A 35 0.62 9.50 -7.56
C LYS A 35 2.08 9.66 -7.94
N SER A 36 2.93 10.08 -7.00
CA SER A 36 4.35 10.29 -7.25
C SER A 36 5.20 9.61 -6.18
N GLU A 37 6.43 9.22 -6.57
CA GLU A 37 7.42 8.69 -5.64
C GLU A 37 7.68 9.67 -4.49
N LYS A 38 7.86 10.96 -4.81
CA LYS A 38 8.14 12.01 -3.82
C LYS A 38 7.03 12.12 -2.78
N ASP A 39 5.77 12.18 -3.22
CA ASP A 39 4.63 12.31 -2.31
C ASP A 39 4.47 11.06 -1.44
N ALA A 40 4.69 9.86 -2.01
CA ALA A 40 4.64 8.62 -1.26
C ALA A 40 5.70 8.56 -0.14
N ILE A 41 6.91 9.06 -0.40
CA ILE A 41 7.97 9.13 0.62
C ILE A 41 7.65 10.19 1.68
N GLU A 42 7.26 11.40 1.27
CA GLU A 42 6.96 12.49 2.22
C GLU A 42 5.77 12.13 3.12
N LYS A 43 4.69 11.61 2.54
CA LYS A 43 3.52 11.16 3.31
C LYS A 43 3.81 9.90 4.11
N GLY A 44 4.73 9.05 3.66
CA GLY A 44 5.21 7.90 4.42
C GLY A 44 5.80 8.28 5.79
N LYS A 45 6.43 9.45 5.91
CA LYS A 45 6.97 9.96 7.19
C LYS A 45 5.88 10.23 8.24
N LEU A 46 4.63 10.39 7.82
CA LEU A 46 3.47 10.48 8.71
C LEU A 46 3.11 9.13 9.37
N LYS A 47 3.86 8.06 9.06
CA LYS A 47 3.71 6.71 9.64
C LYS A 47 2.28 6.17 9.52
N PRO A 48 1.73 6.08 8.29
CA PRO A 48 0.46 5.41 8.07
C PRO A 48 0.51 3.96 8.57
N LEU A 49 -0.65 3.39 8.87
CA LEU A 49 -0.78 1.98 9.26
C LEU A 49 -0.34 1.02 8.15
N LEU A 50 -0.65 1.39 6.91
CA LEU A 50 -0.46 0.59 5.72
C LEU A 50 -0.20 1.50 4.53
N ILE A 51 0.73 1.09 3.66
CA ILE A 51 0.92 1.67 2.33
C ILE A 51 0.61 0.58 1.31
N ILE A 52 -0.40 0.82 0.48
CA ILE A 52 -0.82 -0.05 -0.61
C ILE A 52 -0.16 0.46 -1.89
N LEU A 53 0.53 -0.41 -2.62
CA LEU A 53 1.19 -0.10 -3.87
C LEU A 53 0.67 -0.97 -5.00
N ASP A 54 0.24 -0.34 -6.08
CA ASP A 54 0.13 -1.00 -7.37
C ASP A 54 1.54 -1.16 -7.94
N LEU A 55 2.04 -2.40 -7.99
CA LEU A 55 3.39 -2.65 -8.50
C LEU A 55 3.51 -2.44 -10.02
N ASN A 56 2.38 -2.34 -10.72
CA ASN A 56 2.35 -2.02 -12.14
C ASN A 56 2.25 -0.52 -12.42
N PHE A 57 2.17 0.34 -11.40
CA PHE A 57 2.10 1.79 -11.59
C PHE A 57 3.48 2.39 -11.89
N ALA A 58 3.93 2.27 -13.14
CA ALA A 58 5.27 2.64 -13.57
C ALA A 58 5.64 4.10 -13.27
N ALA A 59 4.70 5.04 -13.42
CA ALA A 59 4.95 6.47 -13.19
C ALA A 59 5.31 6.79 -11.72
N ALA A 60 4.86 5.98 -10.76
CA ALA A 60 5.20 6.15 -9.35
C ALA A 60 6.47 5.37 -8.94
N ALA A 61 7.01 4.51 -9.80
CA ALA A 61 8.18 3.67 -9.51
C ALA A 61 8.06 2.89 -8.16
N PRO A 62 7.08 2.00 -8.00
CA PRO A 62 6.70 1.40 -6.71
C PRO A 62 7.84 0.64 -6.03
N LEU A 63 8.70 -0.06 -6.78
CA LEU A 63 9.87 -0.75 -6.21
C LEU A 63 10.86 0.24 -5.56
N LYS A 64 11.06 1.41 -6.17
CA LYS A 64 11.91 2.47 -5.59
C LYS A 64 11.28 3.06 -4.34
N ILE A 65 9.97 3.26 -4.33
CA ILE A 65 9.23 3.69 -3.13
C ILE A 65 9.47 2.71 -1.98
N ILE A 66 9.26 1.41 -2.23
CA ILE A 66 9.44 0.35 -1.22
C ILE A 66 10.87 0.39 -0.65
N GLY A 67 11.88 0.37 -1.52
CA GLY A 67 13.28 0.39 -1.10
C GLY A 67 13.65 1.63 -0.28
N LYS A 68 13.18 2.82 -0.67
CA LYS A 68 13.41 4.07 0.07
C LYS A 68 12.73 4.09 1.43
N LEU A 69 11.48 3.62 1.51
CA LEU A 69 10.76 3.52 2.78
C LEU A 69 11.41 2.50 3.73
N LYS A 70 11.94 1.39 3.22
CA LYS A 70 12.61 0.39 4.06
C LYS A 70 14.04 0.76 4.45
N SER A 71 14.70 1.61 3.67
CA SER A 71 16.06 2.09 3.97
C SER A 71 16.09 3.16 5.08
N SER A 72 14.99 3.89 5.31
CA SER A 72 14.92 4.91 6.36
C SER A 72 14.50 4.33 7.71
N ALA A 73 15.24 4.64 8.77
CA ALA A 73 14.94 4.19 10.12
C ALA A 73 13.56 4.65 10.62
N GLU A 74 13.06 5.77 10.09
CA GLU A 74 11.79 6.38 10.50
C GLU A 74 10.58 5.68 9.88
N THR A 75 10.73 5.12 8.68
CA THR A 75 9.65 4.53 7.87
C THR A 75 9.76 3.02 7.68
N LYS A 76 10.89 2.38 8.03
CA LYS A 76 11.11 0.93 7.87
C LYS A 76 10.07 0.04 8.58
N GLY A 77 9.49 0.54 9.68
CA GLY A 77 8.47 -0.17 10.46
C GLY A 77 7.07 -0.16 9.85
N ILE A 78 6.83 0.62 8.79
CA ILE A 78 5.52 0.72 8.15
C ILE A 78 5.21 -0.57 7.38
N SER A 79 3.96 -1.03 7.45
CA SER A 79 3.48 -2.17 6.66
C SER A 79 3.31 -1.75 5.20
N LEU A 80 4.01 -2.45 4.29
CA LEU A 80 3.93 -2.24 2.85
C LEU A 80 3.24 -3.43 2.19
N MET A 81 2.23 -3.16 1.36
CA MET A 81 1.53 -4.18 0.60
C MET A 81 1.52 -3.84 -0.89
N GLY A 82 2.02 -4.76 -1.70
CA GLY A 82 1.99 -4.66 -3.16
C GLY A 82 0.91 -5.56 -3.77
N PHE A 83 0.32 -5.14 -4.88
CA PHE A 83 -0.40 -6.05 -5.76
C PHE A 83 0.09 -5.98 -7.20
N VAL A 84 0.00 -7.10 -7.93
CA VAL A 84 0.40 -7.24 -9.34
C VAL A 84 -0.79 -7.65 -10.23
N SER A 85 -0.88 -7.07 -11.43
CA SER A 85 -2.00 -7.32 -12.36
C SER A 85 -2.01 -8.69 -13.03
N HIS A 86 -0.83 -9.26 -13.27
CA HIS A 86 -0.64 -10.63 -13.75
C HIS A 86 0.36 -11.35 -12.86
N VAL A 87 0.46 -12.69 -12.99
CA VAL A 87 1.45 -13.54 -12.30
C VAL A 87 2.86 -13.19 -12.79
N GLN A 88 3.35 -12.01 -12.43
CA GLN A 88 4.69 -11.51 -12.69
C GLN A 88 5.57 -11.98 -11.53
N GLY A 89 6.02 -13.23 -11.60
CA GLY A 89 6.85 -13.86 -10.57
C GLY A 89 8.07 -13.00 -10.22
N ASP A 90 8.75 -12.49 -11.24
CA ASP A 90 9.93 -11.63 -11.07
C ASP A 90 9.59 -10.30 -10.39
N LEU A 91 8.47 -9.66 -10.74
CA LEU A 91 8.04 -8.41 -10.11
C LEU A 91 7.66 -8.63 -8.64
N LYS A 92 7.03 -9.77 -8.36
CA LYS A 92 6.70 -10.18 -6.99
C LYS A 92 7.98 -10.42 -6.18
N GLN A 93 8.96 -11.12 -6.75
CA GLN A 93 10.26 -11.36 -6.12
C GLN A 93 10.99 -10.05 -5.82
N GLN A 94 11.13 -9.18 -6.83
CA GLN A 94 11.77 -7.86 -6.68
C GLN A 94 11.10 -7.01 -5.61
N ALA A 95 9.76 -7.03 -5.52
CA ALA A 95 9.05 -6.30 -4.47
C ALA A 95 9.35 -6.84 -3.08
N HIS A 96 9.43 -8.18 -2.91
CA HIS A 96 9.84 -8.78 -1.64
C HIS A 96 11.29 -8.47 -1.29
N GLU A 97 12.20 -8.54 -2.26
CA GLU A 97 13.62 -8.21 -2.08
C GLU A 97 13.83 -6.73 -1.71
N ALA A 98 13.01 -5.83 -2.27
CA ALA A 98 12.99 -4.42 -1.88
C ALA A 98 12.45 -4.20 -0.46
N GLY A 99 11.84 -5.22 0.16
CA GLY A 99 11.32 -5.20 1.52
C GLY A 99 9.81 -5.02 1.64
N CYS A 100 9.04 -5.29 0.59
CA CYS A 100 7.57 -5.33 0.68
C CYS A 100 7.11 -6.46 1.60
N ASN A 101 6.24 -6.15 2.56
CA ASN A 101 5.81 -7.13 3.57
C ASN A 101 4.90 -8.19 2.97
N MET A 102 4.02 -7.81 2.04
CA MET A 102 3.12 -8.76 1.38
C MET A 102 2.90 -8.36 -0.07
N VAL A 103 2.96 -9.33 -0.98
CA VAL A 103 2.67 -9.13 -2.40
C VAL A 103 1.67 -10.17 -2.87
N MET A 104 0.60 -9.73 -3.53
CA MET A 104 -0.49 -10.61 -3.98
C MET A 104 -0.99 -10.29 -5.38
N ALA A 105 -1.69 -11.24 -6.00
CA ALA A 105 -2.33 -11.00 -7.29
C ALA A 105 -3.50 -10.01 -7.15
N ARG A 106 -3.77 -9.26 -8.20
CA ARG A 106 -4.87 -8.27 -8.30
C ARG A 106 -6.23 -8.81 -7.86
N SER A 107 -6.58 -10.03 -8.28
CA SER A 107 -7.83 -10.70 -7.90
C SER A 107 -7.87 -11.00 -6.40
N ALA A 108 -6.82 -11.61 -5.86
CA ALA A 108 -6.69 -11.91 -4.44
C ALA A 108 -6.72 -10.64 -3.58
N PHE A 109 -6.05 -9.57 -4.01
CA PHE A 109 -6.13 -8.26 -3.35
C PHE A 109 -7.56 -7.76 -3.31
N SER A 110 -8.24 -7.73 -4.46
CA SER A 110 -9.61 -7.25 -4.53
C SER A 110 -10.59 -8.08 -3.67
N GLN A 111 -10.39 -9.39 -3.55
CA GLN A 111 -11.26 -10.27 -2.76
C GLN A 111 -11.02 -10.11 -1.26
N ASN A 112 -9.76 -9.93 -0.85
CA ASN A 112 -9.38 -9.88 0.56
C ASN A 112 -9.29 -8.45 1.13
N LEU A 113 -9.42 -7.42 0.30
CA LEU A 113 -9.23 -6.01 0.67
C LEU A 113 -9.95 -5.63 1.96
N GLN A 114 -11.22 -5.98 2.08
CA GLN A 114 -12.02 -5.62 3.26
C GLN A 114 -11.46 -6.27 4.55
N GLN A 115 -11.08 -7.54 4.49
CA GLN A 115 -10.52 -8.25 5.63
C GLN A 115 -9.12 -7.71 6.00
N ILE A 116 -8.31 -7.41 4.98
CA ILE A 116 -6.99 -6.79 5.15
C ILE A 116 -7.13 -5.47 5.91
N LEU A 117 -8.04 -4.59 5.50
CA LEU A 117 -8.22 -3.29 6.16
C LEU A 117 -8.78 -3.45 7.58
N LYS A 118 -9.72 -4.37 7.82
CA LYS A 118 -10.22 -4.66 9.18
C LYS A 118 -9.10 -5.08 10.12
N ARG A 119 -8.15 -5.90 9.65
CA ARG A 119 -7.01 -6.36 10.44
C ARG A 119 -6.10 -5.21 10.85
N HIS A 120 -5.85 -4.27 9.94
CA HIS A 120 -5.03 -3.09 10.22
C HIS A 120 -5.77 -2.05 11.07
N ALA A 121 -7.11 -1.98 10.97
CA ALA A 121 -7.94 -1.12 11.81
C ALA A 121 -8.06 -1.63 13.27
N GLY A 122 -7.68 -2.88 13.55
CA GLY A 122 -7.87 -3.53 14.85
C GLY A 122 -9.34 -3.85 15.15
N VAL A 123 -10.15 -4.07 14.11
CA VAL A 123 -11.61 -4.36 14.21
C VAL A 123 -11.87 -5.83 13.86
N LEU A 124 -11.01 -6.72 14.32
CA LEU A 124 -11.02 -8.16 14.03
C LEU A 124 -10.96 -8.95 15.33
#